data_AF-A0A7S2KB39-F1
#
_entry.id   AF-A0A7S2KB39-F1
#
_cell.length_a   1.000
_cell.length_b   1.000
_cell.length_c   1.000
_cell.angle_alpha   90.00
_cell.angle_beta   90.00
_cell.angle_gamma   90.00
#
_symmetry.space_group_name_H-M   'P 1'
#
loop_
_entity.id
_entity.type
_entity.pdbx_description
1 polymer ?
#
loop_
_entity_poly.entity_id
_entity_poly.type
_entity_poly.pdbx_seq_one_letter_code
_entity_poly.pdbx_strand_id
1 'polypeptide(L)'
;YAGELNTPEPYRTPFSPPSMCAQCHSQDAPLVGDPKMLDIEGNQVRMASYDSAVWYAPPGPVGPAGRRQPAGTLYVPASVSAAQEQEDRATHLDNVARVAYFASHATDIFWGFEGGAGFEAYRQFPYTPLDSFAAAMECNDASRTRVDHYTPLCRDWYVDARDDSDRAVVFGKVDVDPTTAMPFISVSVSCWTGGKYIGVAALTANLREIQRVLRETPLYTSGMIYIFDKDGFAVHHPSLPQGSRGKTEVADLASGSDQEFRRAYVENIVGKFGETGTWVYAWQPDSGPKENWHYSYRRIEGTPYQLVLTAVDRDIQAKAIELETQMM
;
A
#
# COMPACT_ATOMS: atom_id res chain seq x y z
N TYR A 1 -11.58 5.26 -29.78
CA TYR A 1 -12.37 4.01 -29.73
C TYR A 1 -13.84 4.35 -29.48
N ALA A 2 -14.55 4.86 -30.49
CA ALA A 2 -15.94 5.29 -30.36
C ALA A 2 -16.95 4.29 -30.95
N GLY A 3 -16.56 3.01 -31.10
CA GLY A 3 -17.36 2.04 -31.87
C GLY A 3 -17.54 0.65 -31.28
N GLU A 4 -16.96 0.31 -30.12
CA GLU A 4 -16.92 -1.09 -29.66
C GLU A 4 -17.66 -1.41 -28.35
N LEU A 5 -18.36 -0.45 -27.75
CA LEU A 5 -19.22 -0.73 -26.58
C LEU A 5 -20.58 -0.04 -26.73
N ASN A 6 -21.29 -0.35 -27.81
CA ASN A 6 -22.74 -0.14 -27.88
C ASN A 6 -23.40 -1.49 -27.58
N THR A 7 -23.50 -1.84 -26.30
CA THR A 7 -24.38 -2.94 -25.88
C THR A 7 -25.78 -2.36 -25.71
N PRO A 8 -26.80 -2.82 -26.48
CA PRO A 8 -28.15 -2.27 -26.42
C PRO A 8 -28.89 -2.55 -25.10
N GLU A 9 -28.29 -3.34 -24.20
CA GLU A 9 -28.77 -3.53 -22.83
C GLU A 9 -27.62 -3.37 -21.84
N PRO A 10 -27.86 -2.81 -20.63
CA PRO A 10 -26.85 -2.74 -19.58
C PRO A 10 -26.42 -4.15 -19.18
N TYR A 11 -25.12 -4.38 -19.14
CA TYR A 11 -24.53 -5.68 -18.78
C TYR A 11 -24.91 -6.04 -17.33
N ARG A 12 -25.95 -6.86 -17.17
CA ARG A 12 -26.34 -7.41 -15.87
C ARG A 12 -25.33 -8.47 -15.47
N THR A 13 -24.28 -8.07 -14.75
CA THR A 13 -23.51 -9.07 -14.00
C THR A 13 -24.27 -9.39 -12.70
N PRO A 14 -24.28 -10.63 -12.21
CA PRO A 14 -24.93 -11.01 -10.95
C PRO A 14 -24.29 -10.36 -9.71
N PHE A 15 -23.36 -9.42 -9.91
CA PHE A 15 -22.51 -8.86 -8.90
C PHE A 15 -22.35 -7.34 -9.01
N SER A 16 -23.02 -6.63 -9.91
CA SER A 16 -23.13 -5.18 -9.79
C SER A 16 -24.12 -4.88 -8.65
N PRO A 17 -23.85 -3.95 -7.71
CA PRO A 17 -24.92 -3.42 -6.88
C PRO A 17 -26.03 -2.93 -7.80
N PRO A 18 -27.30 -2.97 -7.37
CA PRO A 18 -28.36 -2.34 -8.13
C PRO A 18 -27.97 -0.87 -8.32
N SER A 19 -27.58 -0.50 -9.53
CA SER A 19 -27.49 0.90 -9.93
C SER A 19 -28.79 1.58 -9.49
N MET A 20 -28.73 2.79 -8.93
CA MET A 20 -29.87 3.55 -8.41
C MET A 20 -30.91 3.97 -9.47
N CYS A 21 -31.25 3.07 -10.39
CA CYS A 21 -32.41 3.17 -11.25
C CYS A 21 -33.66 2.95 -10.39
N ALA A 22 -34.22 4.03 -9.86
CA ALA A 22 -35.47 4.03 -9.10
C ALA A 22 -36.67 3.41 -9.88
N GLN A 23 -36.56 3.32 -11.21
CA GLN A 23 -37.58 2.71 -12.07
C GLN A 23 -37.37 1.22 -12.33
N CYS A 24 -36.23 0.64 -11.94
CA CYS A 24 -35.88 -0.74 -12.22
C CYS A 24 -36.28 -1.72 -11.09
N HIS A 25 -36.89 -1.24 -10.01
CA HIS A 25 -37.27 -2.05 -8.86
C HIS A 25 -38.79 -2.20 -8.72
N SER A 26 -39.27 -3.44 -8.72
CA SER A 26 -40.50 -3.79 -7.99
C SER A 26 -40.20 -3.62 -6.50
N GLN A 27 -41.11 -2.99 -5.74
CA GLN A 27 -40.94 -2.67 -4.32
C GLN A 27 -40.70 -3.88 -3.39
N ASP A 28 -40.73 -5.10 -3.91
CA ASP A 28 -40.68 -6.35 -3.16
C ASP A 28 -39.38 -7.18 -3.34
N ALA A 29 -38.35 -6.67 -4.03
CA ALA A 29 -37.09 -7.40 -4.15
C ALA A 29 -36.29 -7.30 -2.84
N PRO A 30 -35.89 -8.43 -2.20
CA PRO A 30 -35.09 -8.39 -0.99
C PRO A 30 -33.76 -7.69 -1.29
N LEU A 31 -33.41 -6.70 -0.47
CA LEU A 31 -32.09 -6.08 -0.46
C LEU A 31 -31.06 -7.19 -0.27
N VAL A 32 -30.31 -7.50 -1.32
CA VAL A 32 -29.17 -8.42 -1.23
C VAL A 32 -28.18 -7.75 -0.29
N GLY A 33 -28.06 -8.27 0.95
CA GLY A 33 -27.16 -7.71 1.95
C GLY A 33 -25.71 -7.67 1.46
N ASP A 34 -24.91 -6.78 2.05
CA ASP A 34 -23.49 -6.60 1.72
C ASP A 34 -22.79 -7.96 1.53
N PRO A 35 -22.18 -8.25 0.36
CA PRO A 35 -21.41 -9.47 0.16
C PRO A 35 -20.33 -9.63 1.24
N LYS A 36 -20.39 -10.77 1.92
CA LYS A 36 -19.46 -11.19 2.96
C LYS A 36 -18.52 -12.25 2.39
N MET A 37 -17.22 -12.11 2.60
CA MET A 37 -16.32 -13.24 2.42
C MET A 37 -16.29 -14.06 3.71
N LEU A 38 -16.52 -15.36 3.59
CA LEU A 38 -16.33 -16.32 4.65
C LEU A 38 -15.01 -17.07 4.41
N ASP A 39 -14.24 -17.38 5.45
CA ASP A 39 -13.08 -18.27 5.34
C ASP A 39 -13.54 -19.72 5.10
N ILE A 40 -12.58 -20.64 5.02
CA ILE A 40 -12.84 -22.07 4.87
C ILE A 40 -13.63 -22.68 6.05
N GLU A 41 -13.72 -21.96 7.17
CA GLU A 41 -14.45 -22.33 8.39
C GLU A 41 -15.82 -21.65 8.47
N GLY A 42 -16.16 -20.80 7.49
CA GLY A 42 -17.42 -20.06 7.46
C GLY A 42 -17.41 -18.77 8.29
N ASN A 43 -16.26 -18.33 8.82
CA ASN A 43 -16.15 -17.09 9.58
C ASN A 43 -16.06 -15.89 8.63
N GLN A 44 -16.74 -14.79 8.97
CA GLN A 44 -16.68 -13.56 8.21
C GLN A 44 -15.27 -12.94 8.27
N VAL A 45 -14.57 -12.89 7.13
CA VAL A 45 -13.18 -12.42 7.04
C VAL A 45 -13.09 -10.97 6.56
N ARG A 46 -14.02 -10.56 5.68
CA ARG A 46 -14.03 -9.23 5.05
C ARG A 46 -15.46 -8.78 4.73
N MET A 47 -15.72 -7.47 4.87
CA MET A 47 -16.99 -6.82 4.55
C MET A 47 -16.70 -5.56 3.73
N ALA A 48 -17.51 -5.30 2.71
CA ALA A 48 -17.54 -4.03 2.00
C ALA A 48 -18.94 -3.42 2.18
N SER A 49 -19.02 -2.22 2.76
CA SER A 49 -20.28 -1.49 2.88
C SER A 49 -20.57 -0.76 1.58
N TYR A 50 -21.65 -1.12 0.89
CA TYR A 50 -22.01 -0.50 -0.39
C TYR A 50 -22.70 0.86 -0.22
N ASP A 51 -23.20 1.15 0.98
CA ASP A 51 -23.85 2.42 1.32
C ASP A 51 -22.87 3.61 1.33
N SER A 52 -21.57 3.35 1.25
CA SER A 52 -20.50 4.37 1.24
C SER A 52 -19.81 4.51 -0.12
N ALA A 53 -20.30 3.84 -1.17
CA ALA A 53 -19.72 3.91 -2.50
C ALA A 53 -19.90 5.30 -3.10
N VAL A 54 -18.88 6.16 -2.99
CA VAL A 54 -18.97 7.50 -3.55
C VAL A 54 -17.75 7.86 -4.39
N TRP A 55 -18.04 8.36 -5.59
CA TRP A 55 -17.12 9.10 -6.43
C TRP A 55 -16.77 10.43 -5.77
N TYR A 56 -15.51 10.63 -5.42
CA TYR A 56 -15.05 11.94 -4.97
C TYR A 56 -14.45 12.70 -6.17
N ALA A 57 -15.17 13.73 -6.60
CA ALA A 57 -14.67 14.77 -7.49
C ALA A 57 -14.79 16.10 -6.74
N PRO A 58 -13.67 16.73 -6.35
CA PRO A 58 -13.73 18.03 -5.69
C PRO A 58 -14.28 19.08 -6.65
N PRO A 59 -14.88 20.16 -6.13
CA PRO A 59 -15.42 21.21 -6.95
C PRO A 59 -14.31 21.79 -7.84
N GLY A 60 -14.57 21.88 -9.15
CA GLY A 60 -13.65 22.52 -10.10
C GLY A 60 -13.31 23.95 -9.69
N PRO A 61 -12.29 24.59 -10.32
CA PRO A 61 -11.84 25.92 -9.95
C PRO A 61 -13.03 26.89 -9.87
N VAL A 62 -13.32 27.33 -8.65
CA VAL A 62 -14.47 28.19 -8.36
C VAL A 62 -14.25 29.49 -9.12
N GLY A 63 -15.08 29.75 -10.13
CA GLY A 63 -15.18 31.07 -10.73
C GLY A 63 -15.43 32.13 -9.64
N PRO A 64 -15.02 33.39 -9.85
CA PRO A 64 -15.13 34.39 -8.81
C PRO A 64 -16.61 34.57 -8.43
N ALA A 65 -16.93 34.31 -7.16
CA ALA A 65 -18.25 34.36 -6.53
C ALA A 65 -19.16 33.13 -6.77
N GLY A 66 -19.08 32.14 -5.87
CA GLY A 66 -20.08 31.07 -5.76
C GLY A 66 -20.05 30.43 -4.38
N ARG A 67 -21.20 30.36 -3.71
CA ARG A 67 -21.41 29.93 -2.32
C ARG A 67 -20.70 28.61 -1.97
N ARG A 68 -20.04 28.58 -0.80
CA ARG A 68 -19.63 27.33 -0.12
C ARG A 68 -20.85 26.42 0.02
N GLN A 69 -20.79 25.21 -0.53
CA GLN A 69 -21.75 24.16 -0.19
C GLN A 69 -21.42 23.60 1.21
N PRO A 70 -22.44 23.21 2.00
CA PRO A 70 -22.22 22.58 3.29
C PRO A 70 -21.55 21.21 3.14
N ALA A 71 -20.73 20.84 4.12
CA ALA A 71 -20.17 19.50 4.25
C ALA A 71 -21.30 18.46 4.22
N GLY A 72 -21.13 17.40 3.41
CA GLY A 72 -22.13 16.34 3.23
C GLY A 72 -23.03 16.48 1.99
N THR A 73 -22.86 17.52 1.17
CA THR A 73 -23.54 17.58 -0.14
C THR A 73 -22.65 16.96 -1.22
N LEU A 74 -23.09 15.85 -1.82
CA LEU A 74 -22.51 15.27 -3.04
C LEU A 74 -22.40 16.37 -4.12
N TYR A 75 -21.17 16.69 -4.52
CA TYR A 75 -20.92 17.62 -5.61
C TYR A 75 -21.31 16.96 -6.94
N VAL A 76 -22.33 17.50 -7.61
CA VAL A 76 -22.66 17.16 -9.00
C VAL A 76 -22.12 18.31 -9.87
N PRO A 77 -21.07 18.10 -10.67
CA PRO A 77 -20.50 19.17 -11.49
C PRO A 77 -21.52 19.71 -12.50
N ALA A 78 -21.39 21.00 -12.83
CA ALA A 78 -22.25 21.66 -13.82
C ALA A 78 -22.15 21.06 -15.24
N SER A 79 -21.09 20.32 -15.55
CA SER A 79 -21.01 19.46 -16.75
C SER A 79 -21.32 18.01 -16.38
N VAL A 80 -22.60 17.75 -16.13
CA VAL A 80 -23.17 16.47 -15.68
C VAL A 80 -22.70 15.29 -16.55
N SER A 81 -22.42 15.50 -17.83
CA SER A 81 -22.03 14.44 -18.77
C SER A 81 -20.65 13.83 -18.54
N ALA A 82 -19.61 14.62 -18.25
CA ALA A 82 -18.24 14.09 -18.15
C ALA A 82 -18.02 13.31 -16.83
N ALA A 83 -18.63 13.78 -15.75
CA ALA A 83 -18.58 13.09 -14.46
C ALA A 83 -19.47 11.84 -14.44
N GLN A 84 -20.69 11.90 -14.99
CA GLN A 84 -21.52 10.69 -15.14
C GLN A 84 -20.91 9.67 -16.08
N GLU A 85 -20.33 10.09 -17.21
CA GLU A 85 -19.66 9.17 -18.12
C GLU A 85 -18.47 8.47 -17.44
N GLN A 86 -17.72 9.16 -16.57
CA GLN A 86 -16.64 8.52 -15.82
C GLN A 86 -17.12 7.67 -14.65
N GLU A 87 -18.16 8.10 -13.94
CA GLU A 87 -18.83 7.31 -12.91
C GLU A 87 -19.36 6.00 -13.50
N ASP A 88 -20.11 6.07 -14.60
CA ASP A 88 -20.62 4.92 -15.37
C ASP A 88 -19.48 4.00 -15.81
N ARG A 89 -18.42 4.55 -16.41
CA ARG A 89 -17.25 3.76 -16.84
C ARG A 89 -16.53 3.12 -15.68
N ALA A 90 -16.47 3.79 -14.54
CA ALA A 90 -15.78 3.29 -13.39
C ALA A 90 -16.58 2.33 -12.53
N THR A 91 -17.90 2.22 -12.69
CA THR A 91 -18.66 1.14 -12.05
C THR A 91 -18.13 -0.24 -12.45
N HIS A 92 -17.57 -0.36 -13.66
CA HIS A 92 -16.89 -1.57 -14.10
C HIS A 92 -15.61 -1.87 -13.31
N LEU A 93 -14.95 -0.83 -12.76
CA LEU A 93 -13.78 -1.00 -11.91
C LEU A 93 -14.13 -1.67 -10.60
N ASP A 94 -15.35 -1.51 -10.07
CA ASP A 94 -15.77 -2.17 -8.81
C ASP A 94 -15.75 -3.68 -8.92
N ASN A 95 -16.16 -4.21 -10.07
CA ASN A 95 -16.15 -5.64 -10.29
C ASN A 95 -14.72 -6.19 -10.27
N VAL A 96 -13.78 -5.46 -10.87
CA VAL A 96 -12.34 -5.79 -10.84
C VAL A 96 -11.79 -5.63 -9.43
N ALA A 97 -12.08 -4.50 -8.76
CA ALA A 97 -11.68 -4.16 -7.41
C ALA A 97 -12.08 -5.27 -6.43
N ARG A 98 -13.33 -5.69 -6.51
CA ARG A 98 -13.87 -6.71 -5.62
C ARG A 98 -13.17 -8.04 -5.81
N VAL A 99 -13.02 -8.49 -7.06
CA VAL A 99 -12.34 -9.77 -7.34
C VAL A 99 -10.90 -9.70 -6.82
N ALA A 100 -10.18 -8.62 -7.12
CA ALA A 100 -8.81 -8.43 -6.66
C ALA A 100 -8.72 -8.36 -5.12
N TYR A 101 -9.61 -7.62 -4.47
CA TYR A 101 -9.62 -7.44 -3.02
C TYR A 101 -9.94 -8.74 -2.27
N PHE A 102 -10.86 -9.54 -2.80
CA PHE A 102 -11.24 -10.82 -2.19
C PHE A 102 -10.31 -11.97 -2.56
N ALA A 103 -9.62 -11.91 -3.69
CA ALA A 103 -8.64 -12.93 -4.09
C ALA A 103 -7.22 -12.65 -3.58
N SER A 104 -6.98 -11.55 -2.86
CA SER A 104 -5.64 -11.14 -2.43
C SER A 104 -5.60 -10.65 -0.98
N HIS A 105 -4.38 -10.32 -0.53
CA HIS A 105 -4.14 -9.67 0.77
C HIS A 105 -4.18 -8.12 0.68
N ALA A 106 -4.65 -7.55 -0.43
CA ALA A 106 -4.82 -6.10 -0.53
C ALA A 106 -5.76 -5.60 0.58
N THR A 107 -5.42 -4.48 1.22
CA THR A 107 -6.27 -3.80 2.20
C THR A 107 -7.18 -2.78 1.54
N ASP A 108 -6.69 -2.15 0.48
CA ASP A 108 -7.45 -1.20 -0.30
C ASP A 108 -6.94 -1.21 -1.74
N ILE A 109 -7.82 -0.82 -2.66
CA ILE A 109 -7.55 -0.66 -4.08
C ILE A 109 -8.12 0.69 -4.48
N PHE A 110 -7.33 1.47 -5.21
CA PHE A 110 -7.61 2.87 -5.48
C PHE A 110 -7.38 3.20 -6.94
N TRP A 111 -8.15 4.17 -7.43
CA TRP A 111 -7.93 4.83 -8.69
C TRP A 111 -7.98 6.33 -8.47
N GLY A 112 -6.99 7.03 -8.99
CA GLY A 112 -7.04 8.46 -9.19
C GLY A 112 -7.03 8.75 -10.68
N PHE A 113 -7.93 9.58 -11.17
CA PHE A 113 -7.97 10.04 -12.54
C PHE A 113 -7.73 11.54 -12.59
N GLU A 114 -6.99 11.99 -13.60
CA GLU A 114 -6.87 13.41 -13.90
C GLU A 114 -7.30 13.69 -15.34
N GLY A 115 -7.96 14.83 -15.53
CA GLY A 115 -8.51 15.27 -16.80
C GLY A 115 -8.10 16.71 -17.14
N GLY A 116 -8.47 17.13 -18.36
CA GLY A 116 -8.32 18.53 -18.74
C GLY A 116 -9.13 19.46 -17.82
N ALA A 117 -8.74 20.73 -17.76
CA ALA A 117 -9.40 21.78 -16.97
C ALA A 117 -9.38 21.56 -15.43
N GLY A 118 -8.40 20.82 -14.90
CA GLY A 118 -8.24 20.62 -13.46
C GLY A 118 -9.26 19.64 -12.87
N PHE A 119 -9.83 18.78 -13.71
CA PHE A 119 -10.68 17.68 -13.26
C PHE A 119 -9.84 16.62 -12.57
N GLU A 120 -10.26 16.20 -11.39
CA GLU A 120 -9.73 15.05 -10.68
C GLU A 120 -10.88 14.17 -10.20
N ALA A 121 -10.67 12.86 -10.22
CA ALA A 121 -11.61 11.92 -9.66
C ALA A 121 -10.90 10.81 -8.90
N TYR A 122 -11.54 10.32 -7.84
CA TYR A 122 -10.99 9.29 -6.98
C TYR A 122 -12.02 8.22 -6.66
N ARG A 123 -11.57 6.96 -6.67
CA ARG A 123 -12.35 5.80 -6.30
C ARG A 123 -11.51 4.86 -5.44
N GLN A 124 -12.12 4.30 -4.40
CA GLN A 124 -11.49 3.34 -3.49
C GLN A 124 -12.39 2.12 -3.27
N PHE A 125 -11.78 0.95 -3.04
CA PHE A 125 -12.42 -0.25 -2.56
C PHE A 125 -11.56 -0.91 -1.47
N PRO A 126 -12.09 -1.30 -0.29
CA PRO A 126 -13.48 -1.13 0.13
C PRO A 126 -13.84 0.34 0.30
N TYR A 127 -15.13 0.65 0.21
CA TYR A 127 -15.59 2.03 0.31
C TYR A 127 -15.42 2.58 1.73
N THR A 128 -14.98 3.84 1.82
CA THR A 128 -14.79 4.57 3.06
C THR A 128 -15.68 5.83 3.08
N PRO A 129 -16.15 6.28 4.26
CA PRO A 129 -17.02 7.46 4.34
C PRO A 129 -16.36 8.73 3.78
N LEU A 130 -17.11 9.49 2.97
CA LEU A 130 -16.63 10.73 2.36
C LEU A 130 -16.15 11.80 3.34
N ASP A 131 -16.68 11.82 4.56
CA ASP A 131 -16.29 12.81 5.57
C ASP A 131 -14.80 12.70 5.93
N SER A 132 -14.20 11.51 5.75
CA SER A 132 -12.75 11.32 5.91
C SER A 132 -11.91 12.04 4.85
N PHE A 133 -12.51 12.43 3.72
CA PHE A 133 -11.88 13.12 2.60
C PHE A 133 -12.06 14.65 2.62
N ALA A 134 -12.90 15.16 3.52
CA ALA A 134 -13.18 16.59 3.64
C ALA A 134 -12.13 17.36 4.49
N ALA A 135 -11.10 16.67 4.98
CA ALA A 135 -10.04 17.27 5.77
C ALA A 135 -8.92 17.86 4.89
N ALA A 136 -8.36 18.99 5.33
CA ALA A 136 -7.14 19.53 4.75
C ALA A 136 -5.98 18.54 4.90
N MET A 137 -5.15 18.42 3.88
CA MET A 137 -3.96 17.58 3.89
C MET A 137 -2.73 18.31 3.37
N GLU A 138 -1.57 17.91 3.86
CA GLU A 138 -0.28 18.28 3.28
C GLU A 138 -0.07 17.44 2.02
N CYS A 139 0.55 18.05 1.02
CA CYS A 139 0.68 17.51 -0.31
C CYS A 139 2.14 17.20 -0.61
N ASN A 140 2.40 15.99 -1.10
CA ASN A 140 3.75 15.53 -1.44
C ASN A 140 4.10 15.90 -2.89
N ASP A 141 3.72 17.12 -3.31
CA ASP A 141 4.01 17.67 -4.64
C ASP A 141 4.80 18.99 -4.47
N ALA A 142 5.89 19.16 -5.20
CA ALA A 142 6.72 20.35 -5.13
C ALA A 142 5.96 21.66 -5.47
N SER A 143 4.85 21.56 -6.21
CA SER A 143 4.03 22.68 -6.65
C SER A 143 2.88 23.04 -5.71
N ARG A 144 2.52 22.16 -4.76
CA ARG A 144 1.43 22.36 -3.80
C ARG A 144 1.85 21.78 -2.46
N THR A 145 1.92 22.61 -1.43
CA THR A 145 2.29 22.14 -0.08
C THR A 145 1.08 21.72 0.74
N ARG A 146 -0.08 22.35 0.53
CA ARG A 146 -1.31 22.08 1.28
C ARG A 146 -2.56 22.24 0.44
N VAL A 147 -3.53 21.37 0.67
CA VAL A 147 -4.86 21.37 0.04
C VAL A 147 -5.94 21.25 1.11
N ASP A 148 -7.11 21.84 0.88
CA ASP A 148 -8.20 21.91 1.87
C ASP A 148 -9.08 20.65 1.91
N HIS A 149 -8.79 19.68 1.05
CA HIS A 149 -9.50 18.43 0.88
C HIS A 149 -8.53 17.34 0.41
N TYR A 150 -8.94 16.08 0.53
CA TYR A 150 -8.16 14.98 -0.02
C TYR A 150 -8.12 15.04 -1.55
N THR A 151 -6.93 14.97 -2.13
CA THR A 151 -6.73 14.71 -3.55
C THR A 151 -5.73 13.58 -3.76
N PRO A 152 -6.00 12.62 -4.66
CA PRO A 152 -5.05 11.57 -4.99
C PRO A 152 -3.76 12.14 -5.58
N LEU A 153 -3.82 13.30 -6.25
CA LEU A 153 -2.67 13.92 -6.95
C LEU A 153 -1.55 14.34 -5.99
N CYS A 154 -1.85 14.42 -4.69
CA CYS A 154 -0.92 14.80 -3.64
C CYS A 154 -0.29 13.60 -2.90
N ARG A 155 -0.65 12.37 -3.27
CA ARG A 155 -0.22 11.16 -2.55
C ARG A 155 0.97 10.52 -3.26
N ASP A 156 1.92 10.00 -2.48
CA ASP A 156 3.13 9.33 -2.99
C ASP A 156 2.80 8.24 -4.02
N TRP A 157 1.79 7.40 -3.73
CA TRP A 157 1.37 6.35 -4.64
C TRP A 157 0.96 6.87 -6.03
N TYR A 158 0.43 8.09 -6.11
CA TYR A 158 0.01 8.72 -7.36
C TYR A 158 1.20 9.42 -8.02
N VAL A 159 1.90 10.28 -7.27
CA VAL A 159 3.01 11.08 -7.78
C VAL A 159 4.13 10.17 -8.30
N ASP A 160 4.54 9.18 -7.51
CA ASP A 160 5.63 8.29 -7.88
C ASP A 160 5.29 7.47 -9.14
N ALA A 161 4.04 7.00 -9.28
CA ALA A 161 3.62 6.24 -10.46
C ALA A 161 3.37 7.11 -11.70
N ARG A 162 2.92 8.35 -11.53
CA ARG A 162 2.78 9.33 -12.61
C ARG A 162 4.13 9.71 -13.19
N ASP A 163 5.11 9.94 -12.31
CA ASP A 163 6.41 10.48 -12.68
C ASP A 163 7.39 9.37 -13.13
N ASP A 164 7.02 8.09 -12.98
CA ASP A 164 7.77 6.95 -13.49
C ASP A 164 7.78 6.91 -15.03
N SER A 165 8.94 7.18 -15.63
CA SER A 165 9.10 7.25 -17.09
C SER A 165 8.94 5.90 -17.78
N ASP A 166 9.21 4.81 -17.05
CA ASP A 166 9.17 3.45 -17.57
C ASP A 166 7.75 2.87 -17.57
N ARG A 167 6.80 3.57 -16.92
CA ARG A 167 5.41 3.17 -16.71
C ARG A 167 5.32 1.79 -16.04
N ALA A 168 6.32 1.50 -15.22
CA ALA A 168 6.44 0.26 -14.48
C ALA A 168 5.54 0.29 -13.24
N VAL A 169 5.47 -0.86 -12.57
CA VAL A 169 4.89 -0.93 -11.24
C VAL A 169 5.84 -0.25 -10.26
N VAL A 170 5.33 0.72 -9.53
CA VAL A 170 6.04 1.47 -8.49
C VAL A 170 5.63 0.96 -7.12
N PHE A 171 6.63 0.77 -6.27
CA PHE A 171 6.44 0.41 -4.87
C PHE A 171 6.68 1.64 -4.03
N GLY A 172 5.66 2.08 -3.31
CA GLY A 172 5.76 3.20 -2.40
C GLY A 172 6.57 2.86 -1.15
N LYS A 173 6.84 3.90 -0.37
CA LYS A 173 7.43 3.77 0.95
C LYS A 173 6.49 3.01 1.87
N VAL A 174 7.05 2.38 2.90
CA VAL A 174 6.26 1.81 3.98
C VAL A 174 5.63 2.95 4.76
N ASP A 175 4.31 2.91 4.91
CA ASP A 175 3.58 3.85 5.75
C ASP A 175 2.66 3.10 6.71
N VAL A 176 2.02 3.82 7.63
CA VAL A 176 1.08 3.29 8.59
C VAL A 176 -0.32 3.76 8.24
N ASP A 177 -1.21 2.80 8.05
CA ASP A 177 -2.60 3.07 7.77
C ASP A 177 -3.23 3.79 8.98
N PRO A 178 -3.80 4.99 8.81
CA PRO A 178 -4.28 5.80 9.93
C PRO A 178 -5.50 5.19 10.63
N THR A 179 -6.24 4.31 9.96
CA THR A 179 -7.46 3.69 10.49
C THR A 179 -7.16 2.43 11.30
N THR A 180 -6.27 1.60 10.79
CA THR A 180 -5.92 0.29 11.37
C THR A 180 -4.64 0.32 12.19
N ALA A 181 -3.86 1.40 12.10
CA ALA A 181 -2.50 1.52 12.63
C ALA A 181 -1.55 0.41 12.13
N MET A 182 -1.90 -0.24 11.01
CA MET A 182 -1.13 -1.33 10.43
C MET A 182 -0.20 -0.79 9.34
N PRO A 183 1.04 -1.28 9.27
CA PRO A 183 1.95 -0.90 8.21
C PRO A 183 1.55 -1.51 6.88
N PHE A 184 1.65 -0.71 5.82
CA PHE A 184 1.34 -1.10 4.47
C PHE A 184 2.40 -0.56 3.49
N ILE A 185 2.38 -1.11 2.28
CA ILE A 185 3.07 -0.55 1.12
C ILE A 185 2.03 -0.28 0.04
N SER A 186 2.16 0.82 -0.68
CA SER A 186 1.41 1.04 -1.91
C SER A 186 2.14 0.38 -3.08
N VAL A 187 1.38 -0.24 -3.97
CA VAL A 187 1.85 -0.74 -5.26
C VAL A 187 0.99 -0.04 -6.31
N SER A 188 1.60 0.78 -7.16
CA SER A 188 0.89 1.66 -8.08
C SER A 188 1.44 1.60 -9.49
N VAL A 189 0.61 1.96 -10.46
CA VAL A 189 0.97 1.98 -11.88
C VAL A 189 0.22 3.10 -12.59
N SER A 190 0.90 3.81 -13.49
CA SER A 190 0.26 4.81 -14.33
C SER A 190 -0.63 4.17 -15.39
N CYS A 191 -1.82 4.73 -15.55
CA CYS A 191 -2.83 4.31 -16.52
C CYS A 191 -2.77 5.21 -17.75
N TRP A 192 -2.76 4.59 -18.94
CA TRP A 192 -2.61 5.29 -20.22
C TRP A 192 -3.66 4.80 -21.23
N THR A 193 -4.16 5.71 -22.06
CA THR A 193 -5.03 5.38 -23.20
C THR A 193 -4.59 6.15 -24.44
N GLY A 194 -4.34 5.45 -25.54
CA GLY A 194 -3.87 6.09 -26.78
C GLY A 194 -2.58 6.92 -26.60
N GLY A 195 -1.68 6.50 -25.71
CA GLY A 195 -0.45 7.23 -25.37
C GLY A 195 -0.63 8.44 -24.46
N LYS A 196 -1.87 8.76 -24.06
CA LYS A 196 -2.20 9.83 -23.12
C LYS A 196 -2.35 9.28 -21.70
N TYR A 197 -1.72 9.93 -20.74
CA TYR A 197 -1.90 9.65 -19.32
C TYR A 197 -3.33 9.99 -18.88
N ILE A 198 -3.93 9.13 -18.06
CA ILE A 198 -5.31 9.32 -17.56
C ILE A 198 -5.43 9.19 -16.04
N GLY A 199 -4.41 8.69 -15.35
CA GLY A 199 -4.47 8.49 -13.91
C GLY A 199 -3.53 7.41 -13.40
N VAL A 200 -3.74 6.99 -12.14
CA VAL A 200 -3.00 5.92 -11.48
C VAL A 200 -3.99 4.93 -10.88
N ALA A 201 -3.67 3.64 -11.01
CA ALA A 201 -4.27 2.58 -10.20
C ALA A 201 -3.28 2.16 -9.12
N ALA A 202 -3.77 1.94 -7.90
CA ALA A 202 -2.95 1.51 -6.78
C ALA A 202 -3.66 0.46 -5.94
N LEU A 203 -2.88 -0.33 -5.21
CA LEU A 203 -3.36 -1.16 -4.12
C LEU A 203 -2.45 -1.00 -2.92
N THR A 204 -2.98 -1.18 -1.72
CA THR A 204 -2.19 -1.26 -0.50
C THR A 204 -2.10 -2.71 -0.05
N ALA A 205 -0.88 -3.15 0.25
CA ALA A 205 -0.64 -4.47 0.81
C ALA A 205 -0.22 -4.32 2.27
N ASN A 206 -0.97 -4.95 3.17
CA ASN A 206 -0.62 -4.98 4.58
C ASN A 206 0.61 -5.87 4.79
N LEU A 207 1.57 -5.40 5.57
CA LEU A 207 2.78 -6.15 5.87
C LEU A 207 2.62 -7.16 7.01
N ARG A 208 1.41 -7.37 7.55
CA ARG A 208 1.13 -8.25 8.70
C ARG A 208 1.66 -9.66 8.51
N GLU A 209 1.34 -10.30 7.38
CA GLU A 209 1.73 -11.68 7.14
C GLU A 209 3.24 -11.82 6.97
N ILE A 210 3.87 -10.88 6.25
CA ILE A 210 5.33 -10.82 6.14
C ILE A 210 5.93 -10.70 7.55
N GLN A 211 5.43 -9.79 8.38
CA GLN A 211 5.91 -9.63 9.75
C GLN A 211 5.64 -10.84 10.63
N ARG A 212 4.54 -11.56 10.43
CA ARG A 212 4.26 -12.80 11.16
C ARG A 212 5.29 -13.85 10.80
N VAL A 213 5.48 -14.12 9.51
CA VAL A 213 6.47 -15.09 9.01
C VAL A 213 7.88 -14.75 9.51
N LEU A 214 8.29 -13.48 9.43
CA LEU A 214 9.63 -13.05 9.88
C LEU A 214 9.81 -13.21 11.39
N ARG A 215 8.78 -12.96 12.20
CA ARG A 215 8.83 -13.14 13.67
C ARG A 215 8.77 -14.59 14.10
N GLU A 216 8.00 -15.42 13.39
CA GLU A 216 7.78 -16.83 13.70
C GLU A 216 8.87 -17.74 13.11
N THR A 217 9.83 -17.19 12.36
CA THR A 217 10.99 -17.90 11.84
C THR A 217 12.23 -17.54 12.67
N PRO A 218 12.44 -18.16 13.85
CA PRO A 218 13.59 -17.85 14.69
C PRO A 218 14.88 -18.28 13.98
N LEU A 219 15.88 -17.40 14.00
CA LEU A 219 17.25 -17.74 13.62
C LEU A 219 18.08 -17.89 14.88
N TYR A 220 18.13 -19.12 15.40
CA TYR A 220 18.77 -19.40 16.69
C TYR A 220 18.21 -18.49 17.80
N THR A 221 19.01 -18.15 18.81
CA THR A 221 18.56 -17.39 20.00
C THR A 221 18.70 -15.88 19.81
N SER A 222 19.77 -15.43 19.16
CA SER A 222 20.15 -14.02 18.98
C SER A 222 20.12 -13.57 17.51
N GLY A 223 19.92 -14.50 16.56
CA GLY A 223 19.79 -14.17 15.16
C GLY A 223 18.46 -13.49 14.83
N MET A 224 18.47 -12.71 13.75
CA MET A 224 17.34 -11.87 13.37
C MET A 224 17.10 -11.95 11.86
N ILE A 225 15.85 -11.81 11.45
CA ILE A 225 15.48 -11.57 10.06
C ILE A 225 14.81 -10.21 9.96
N TYR A 226 15.26 -9.39 9.03
CA TYR A 226 14.71 -8.04 8.84
C TYR A 226 14.78 -7.59 7.38
N ILE A 227 14.01 -6.55 7.05
CA ILE A 227 13.87 -6.03 5.69
C ILE A 227 14.04 -4.52 5.72
N PHE A 228 14.75 -3.98 4.73
CA PHE A 228 14.87 -2.55 4.49
C PHE A 228 14.67 -2.22 2.99
N ASP A 229 14.35 -0.96 2.69
CA ASP A 229 14.13 -0.48 1.33
C ASP A 229 15.42 0.02 0.64
N LYS A 230 15.31 0.36 -0.63
CA LYS A 230 16.43 0.88 -1.45
C LYS A 230 17.09 2.13 -0.88
N ASP A 231 16.39 2.88 -0.03
CA ASP A 231 16.87 4.13 0.56
C ASP A 231 17.47 3.91 1.96
N GLY A 232 17.51 2.65 2.43
CA GLY A 232 18.10 2.28 3.72
C GLY A 232 17.13 2.34 4.90
N PHE A 233 15.84 2.55 4.68
CA PHE A 233 14.85 2.63 5.75
C PHE A 233 14.27 1.26 6.10
N ALA A 234 14.09 1.03 7.40
CA ALA A 234 13.59 -0.24 7.91
C ALA A 234 12.10 -0.42 7.59
N VAL A 235 11.79 -1.53 6.91
CA VAL A 235 10.44 -2.03 6.63
C VAL A 235 9.96 -2.91 7.79
N HIS A 236 10.85 -3.80 8.23
CA HIS A 236 10.67 -4.66 9.39
C HIS A 236 12.02 -4.84 10.06
N HIS A 237 12.08 -4.70 11.38
CA HIS A 237 13.23 -5.07 12.21
C HIS A 237 12.72 -5.38 13.62
N PRO A 238 13.28 -6.36 14.36
CA PRO A 238 12.81 -6.72 15.70
C PRO A 238 12.76 -5.54 16.68
N SER A 239 13.77 -4.67 16.61
CA SER A 239 13.88 -3.47 17.45
C SER A 239 13.12 -2.24 16.92
N LEU A 240 12.38 -2.34 15.82
CA LEU A 240 11.70 -1.20 15.19
C LEU A 240 10.44 -0.80 15.98
N PRO A 241 10.36 0.42 16.51
CA PRO A 241 9.17 0.88 17.23
C PRO A 241 7.91 0.86 16.36
N GLN A 242 6.75 0.71 16.99
CA GLN A 242 5.47 0.89 16.31
C GLN A 242 5.38 2.33 15.79
N GLY A 243 5.01 2.53 14.52
CA GLY A 243 4.91 3.86 13.90
C GLY A 243 6.19 4.40 13.23
N SER A 244 7.36 3.80 13.48
CA SER A 244 8.65 4.26 12.91
C SER A 244 9.05 3.58 11.58
N ARG A 245 8.17 2.75 11.04
CA ARG A 245 8.41 2.04 9.77
C ARG A 245 8.54 3.02 8.61
N GLY A 246 9.50 2.78 7.73
CA GLY A 246 9.82 3.67 6.61
C GLY A 246 10.40 5.03 7.03
N LYS A 247 10.69 5.24 8.32
CA LYS A 247 11.16 6.52 8.89
C LYS A 247 12.48 6.40 9.64
N THR A 248 12.87 5.18 10.03
CA THR A 248 14.13 4.92 10.73
C THR A 248 15.07 4.14 9.83
N GLU A 249 16.32 4.61 9.73
CA GLU A 249 17.37 3.91 8.99
C GLU A 249 17.65 2.55 9.64
N VAL A 250 17.79 1.51 8.82
CA VAL A 250 18.07 0.16 9.33
C VAL A 250 19.44 0.10 10.02
N ALA A 251 20.38 0.94 9.60
CA ALA A 251 21.70 1.03 10.21
C ALA A 251 21.63 1.47 11.68
N ASP A 252 20.78 2.44 12.01
CA ASP A 252 20.58 2.92 13.39
C ASP A 252 19.99 1.83 14.29
N LEU A 253 19.06 1.04 13.76
CA LEU A 253 18.44 -0.07 14.49
C LEU A 253 19.40 -1.22 14.72
N ALA A 254 20.23 -1.54 13.72
CA ALA A 254 21.23 -2.59 13.81
C ALA A 254 22.36 -2.22 14.77
N SER A 255 22.79 -0.95 14.78
CA SER A 255 23.94 -0.51 15.56
C SER A 255 23.64 -0.08 16.98
N GLY A 256 22.41 0.35 17.27
CA GLY A 256 22.14 1.09 18.49
C GLY A 256 23.10 2.28 18.59
N SER A 257 23.86 2.36 19.68
CA SER A 257 24.83 3.44 19.92
C SER A 257 26.22 3.23 19.29
N ASP A 258 26.51 2.07 18.70
CA ASP A 258 27.84 1.75 18.16
C ASP A 258 28.07 2.41 16.79
N GLN A 259 28.78 3.54 16.78
CA GLN A 259 29.06 4.30 15.55
C GLN A 259 30.06 3.62 14.61
N GLU A 260 30.97 2.81 15.13
CA GLU A 260 31.93 2.09 14.30
C GLU A 260 31.21 0.98 13.52
N PHE A 261 30.43 0.18 14.24
CA PHE A 261 29.59 -0.83 13.62
C PHE A 261 28.58 -0.21 12.66
N ARG A 262 27.94 0.92 13.01
CA ARG A 262 27.02 1.63 12.09
C ARG A 262 27.69 1.93 10.75
N ARG A 263 28.91 2.47 10.76
CA ARG A 263 29.66 2.78 9.53
C ARG A 263 29.94 1.52 8.72
N ALA A 264 30.44 0.48 9.38
CA ALA A 264 30.74 -0.79 8.72
C ALA A 264 29.47 -1.44 8.15
N TYR A 265 28.35 -1.35 8.86
CA TYR A 265 27.05 -1.83 8.43
C TYR A 265 26.54 -1.08 7.19
N VAL A 266 26.64 0.25 7.19
CA VAL A 266 26.28 1.06 6.01
C VAL A 266 27.13 0.67 4.81
N GLU A 267 28.43 0.46 4.98
CA GLU A 267 29.32 0.08 3.87
C GLU A 267 29.02 -1.33 3.33
N ASN A 268 28.81 -2.31 4.22
CA ASN A 268 28.79 -3.72 3.85
C ASN A 268 27.40 -4.31 3.62
N ILE A 269 26.33 -3.65 4.11
CA ILE A 269 24.95 -4.10 3.96
C ILE A 269 24.13 -3.09 3.15
N VAL A 270 24.04 -1.84 3.62
CA VAL A 270 23.18 -0.81 2.97
C VAL A 270 23.77 -0.39 1.63
N GLY A 271 25.07 -0.13 1.58
CA GLY A 271 25.82 0.23 0.36
C GLY A 271 25.92 -0.91 -0.65
N LYS A 272 25.53 -2.13 -0.24
CA LYS A 272 25.42 -3.33 -1.07
C LYS A 272 23.97 -3.65 -1.45
N PHE A 273 23.08 -2.66 -1.35
CA PHE A 273 21.68 -2.83 -1.74
C PHE A 273 21.57 -3.34 -3.18
N GLY A 274 20.77 -4.39 -3.37
CA GLY A 274 20.55 -5.01 -4.68
C GLY A 274 21.49 -6.18 -5.00
N GLU A 275 22.54 -6.38 -4.20
CA GLU A 275 23.45 -7.51 -4.32
C GLU A 275 22.97 -8.72 -3.47
N THR A 276 23.57 -9.88 -3.70
CA THR A 276 23.48 -11.03 -2.80
C THR A 276 24.86 -11.28 -2.22
N GLY A 277 24.97 -11.38 -0.90
CA GLY A 277 26.27 -11.52 -0.27
C GLY A 277 26.20 -11.91 1.20
N THR A 278 27.39 -12.02 1.77
CA THR A 278 27.59 -12.30 3.19
C THR A 278 28.62 -11.34 3.75
N TRP A 279 28.48 -11.02 5.03
CA TRP A 279 29.44 -10.20 5.76
C TRP A 279 29.60 -10.75 7.17
N VAL A 280 30.82 -10.71 7.69
CA VAL A 280 31.11 -11.13 9.07
C VAL A 280 31.69 -9.93 9.80
N TYR A 281 31.06 -9.57 10.92
CA TYR A 281 31.55 -8.52 11.80
C TYR A 281 31.99 -9.12 13.13
N ALA A 282 33.24 -8.83 13.50
CA ALA A 282 33.80 -9.31 14.74
C ALA A 282 33.53 -8.28 15.85
N TRP A 283 32.46 -8.50 16.62
CA TRP A 283 32.03 -7.63 17.69
C TRP A 283 32.76 -7.96 18.99
N GLN A 284 33.20 -6.92 19.70
CA GLN A 284 33.84 -7.05 21.00
C GLN A 284 32.99 -6.29 22.03
N PRO A 285 32.13 -6.97 22.81
CA PRO A 285 31.45 -6.32 23.92
C PRO A 285 32.45 -5.87 24.99
N ASP A 286 32.12 -4.80 25.71
CA ASP A 286 32.96 -4.21 26.76
C ASP A 286 33.34 -5.20 27.87
N SER A 287 32.48 -6.19 28.14
CA SER A 287 32.63 -7.14 29.25
C SER A 287 32.57 -8.61 28.85
N GLY A 288 32.58 -8.93 27.55
CA GLY A 288 32.39 -10.30 27.05
C GLY A 288 33.48 -10.79 26.10
N PRO A 289 33.44 -12.08 25.72
CA PRO A 289 34.33 -12.61 24.69
C PRO A 289 34.03 -11.95 23.34
N LYS A 290 35.04 -11.94 22.46
CA LYS A 290 34.85 -11.56 21.07
C LYS A 290 33.84 -12.50 20.41
N GLU A 291 32.86 -11.96 19.71
CA GLU A 291 31.81 -12.72 19.03
C GLU A 291 31.75 -12.31 17.55
N ASN A 292 31.68 -13.27 16.63
CA ASN A 292 31.43 -12.97 15.23
C ASN A 292 29.93 -12.99 14.94
N TRP A 293 29.46 -11.92 14.33
CA TRP A 293 28.12 -11.78 13.78
C TRP A 293 28.17 -12.01 12.28
N HIS A 294 27.40 -12.98 11.81
CA HIS A 294 27.24 -13.33 10.41
C HIS A 294 26.00 -12.66 9.86
N TYR A 295 26.14 -12.04 8.70
CA TYR A 295 25.09 -11.40 7.94
C TYR A 295 25.01 -12.09 6.59
N SER A 296 23.80 -12.48 6.18
CA SER A 296 23.50 -12.87 4.80
C SER A 296 22.43 -11.94 4.29
N TYR A 297 22.62 -11.35 3.11
CA TYR A 297 21.67 -10.41 2.54
C TYR A 297 21.40 -10.74 1.08
N ARG A 298 20.17 -10.44 0.67
CA ARG A 298 19.73 -10.63 -0.71
C ARG A 298 18.57 -9.70 -1.03
N ARG A 299 18.57 -9.15 -2.25
CA ARG A 299 17.42 -8.45 -2.81
C ARG A 299 16.20 -9.37 -2.95
N ILE A 300 15.04 -8.85 -2.58
CA ILE A 300 13.76 -9.50 -2.88
C ILE A 300 13.40 -9.18 -4.33
N GLU A 301 13.46 -10.20 -5.20
CA GLU A 301 13.26 -10.05 -6.64
C GLU A 301 11.93 -9.36 -6.98
N GLY A 302 11.98 -8.44 -7.95
CA GLY A 302 10.81 -7.68 -8.38
C GLY A 302 10.32 -6.61 -7.40
N THR A 303 11.07 -6.33 -6.33
CA THR A 303 10.73 -5.30 -5.33
C THR A 303 11.92 -4.35 -5.04
N PRO A 304 11.71 -3.20 -4.38
CA PRO A 304 12.78 -2.32 -3.92
C PRO A 304 13.25 -2.68 -2.50
N TYR A 305 13.13 -3.95 -2.08
CA TYR A 305 13.45 -4.37 -0.73
C TYR A 305 14.62 -5.36 -0.69
N GLN A 306 15.35 -5.34 0.42
CA GLN A 306 16.43 -6.26 0.74
C GLN A 306 16.16 -6.98 2.05
N LEU A 307 16.28 -8.31 2.02
CA LEU A 307 16.19 -9.17 3.19
C LEU A 307 17.59 -9.36 3.78
N VAL A 308 17.69 -9.32 5.11
CA VAL A 308 18.91 -9.63 5.85
C VAL A 308 18.61 -10.66 6.93
N LEU A 309 19.48 -11.65 7.03
CA LEU A 309 19.50 -12.67 8.06
C LEU A 309 20.77 -12.49 8.88
N THR A 310 20.66 -12.58 10.19
CA THR A 310 21.81 -12.50 11.10
C THR A 310 21.86 -13.72 12.01
N ALA A 311 23.08 -14.12 12.37
CA ALA A 311 23.34 -15.15 13.36
C ALA A 311 24.67 -14.86 14.06
N VAL A 312 24.84 -15.35 15.29
CA VAL A 312 26.08 -15.19 16.06
C VAL A 312 26.76 -16.55 16.23
N ASP A 313 28.10 -16.57 16.16
CA ASP A 313 28.91 -17.80 16.25
C ASP A 313 28.54 -18.68 17.45
N ARG A 314 28.36 -18.07 18.61
CA ARG A 314 28.01 -18.76 19.85
C ARG A 314 26.74 -19.59 19.72
N ASP A 315 25.74 -19.04 19.05
CA ASP A 315 24.43 -19.69 18.89
C ASP A 315 24.50 -20.84 17.87
N ILE A 316 25.27 -20.65 16.79
CA ILE A 316 25.52 -21.68 15.78
C ILE A 316 26.23 -22.88 16.43
N GLN A 317 27.29 -22.62 17.22
CA GLN A 317 28.05 -23.65 17.93
C GLN A 317 27.19 -24.38 18.97
N ALA A 318 26.40 -23.65 19.75
CA ALA A 318 25.50 -24.24 20.73
C ALA A 318 24.51 -25.21 20.07
N LYS A 319 23.95 -24.83 18.91
CA LYS A 319 23.02 -25.70 18.19
C LYS A 319 23.72 -26.92 17.56
N ALA A 320 24.94 -26.75 17.05
CA ALA A 320 25.73 -27.86 16.51
C ALA A 320 26.00 -28.93 17.59
N ILE A 321 26.41 -28.53 18.79
CA ILE A 321 26.66 -29.43 19.92
C ILE A 321 25.38 -30.16 20.34
N GLU A 322 24.23 -29.46 20.38
CA GLU A 322 22.93 -30.08 20.68
C GLU A 322 22.59 -31.19 19.67
N LEU A 323 22.79 -30.93 18.38
CA LEU A 323 22.53 -31.91 17.32
C LEU A 323 23.48 -33.11 17.39
N GLU A 324 24.78 -32.89 17.65
CA GLU A 324 25.75 -33.98 17.86
C GLU A 324 25.33 -34.87 19.03
N THR A 325 24.84 -34.27 20.12
CA THR A 325 24.36 -35.02 21.29
C THR A 325 23.10 -35.84 21.00
N GLN A 326 22.19 -35.34 20.14
CA GLN A 326 20.99 -36.06 19.73
C GLN A 326 21.28 -37.26 18.82
N MET A 327 22.44 -37.29 18.17
CA MET A 327 22.84 -38.36 17.25
C MET A 327 23.59 -39.51 17.93
N MET A 328 24.01 -39.35 19.19
CA MET A 328 24.68 -40.39 19.99
C MET A 328 23.68 -41.17 20.85
#